data_AF-A0A7J7KA81-F1
#
_entry.id   AF-A0A7J7KA81-F1
#
_cell.length_a   1.000
_cell.length_b   1.000
_cell.length_c   1.000
_cell.angle_alpha   90.00
_cell.angle_beta   90.00
_cell.angle_gamma   90.00
#
_symmetry.space_group_name_H-M   'P 1'
#
loop_
_entity.id
_entity.type
_entity.pdbx_description
1 polymer ?
#
loop_
_entity_poly.entity_id
_entity_poly.type
_entity_poly.pdbx_seq_one_letter_code
_entity_poly.pdbx_strand_id
1 'polypeptide(L)'
;MTEQHSTSISKLTMDDDPASTQKISKLKKRLKVTMCLALFFLLAVVALAIGIAVIETFPSPSELEASTPSPLPIGNELKMCTTPGCAKAAGNLLEAMDDTVDPCEDFYMFSCGNWLKKNIIPEDKSQYSPVLSTC
;
A
#
# COMPACT_ATOMS: atom_id res chain seq x y z
N MET A 1 39.78 -68.71 -11.39
CA MET A 1 40.56 -69.00 -12.61
C MET A 1 39.62 -69.82 -13.48
N THR A 2 38.96 -69.32 -14.53
CA THR A 2 39.19 -68.20 -15.44
C THR A 2 37.89 -67.95 -16.19
N GLU A 3 37.76 -66.73 -16.69
CA GLU A 3 36.72 -66.17 -17.57
C GLU A 3 35.98 -67.15 -18.50
N GLN A 4 34.66 -67.00 -18.57
CA GLN A 4 33.90 -67.30 -19.78
C GLN A 4 33.65 -66.00 -20.55
N HIS A 5 34.35 -65.96 -21.67
CA HIS A 5 34.48 -64.91 -22.67
C HIS A 5 33.28 -64.95 -23.64
N SER A 6 32.61 -63.79 -23.78
CA SER A 6 32.19 -63.16 -25.04
C SER A 6 31.64 -64.03 -26.17
N THR A 7 30.32 -63.96 -26.43
CA THR A 7 29.71 -63.53 -27.71
C THR A 7 28.19 -63.77 -27.69
N SER A 8 27.38 -62.74 -27.37
CA SER A 8 26.01 -62.52 -27.88
C SER A 8 25.26 -61.47 -27.06
N ILE A 9 25.82 -60.25 -26.91
CA ILE A 9 25.02 -59.07 -26.54
C ILE A 9 25.59 -57.87 -27.29
N SER A 10 25.54 -57.89 -28.62
CA SER A 10 25.97 -56.75 -29.45
C SER A 10 25.24 -56.71 -30.79
N LYS A 11 23.93 -57.00 -30.76
CA LYS A 11 23.05 -56.73 -31.91
C LYS A 11 21.59 -56.50 -31.52
N LEU A 12 21.36 -55.51 -30.66
CA LEU A 12 20.10 -54.76 -30.56
C LEU A 12 20.45 -53.28 -30.34
N THR A 13 21.50 -52.80 -31.01
CA THR A 13 21.52 -51.38 -31.40
C THR A 13 20.43 -51.25 -32.44
N MET A 14 19.22 -50.90 -32.00
CA MET A 14 18.27 -50.22 -32.84
C MET A 14 19.05 -49.10 -33.51
N ASP A 15 19.23 -49.23 -34.82
CA ASP A 15 19.76 -48.18 -35.67
C ASP A 15 18.98 -46.90 -35.34
N ASP A 16 19.61 -45.98 -34.60
CA ASP A 16 19.10 -44.63 -34.38
C ASP A 16 19.10 -43.93 -35.74
N ASP A 17 18.03 -44.14 -36.50
CA ASP A 17 17.78 -43.47 -37.76
C ASP A 17 17.81 -41.95 -37.50
N PRO A 18 18.76 -41.18 -38.09
CA PRO A 18 18.92 -39.76 -37.81
C PRO A 18 17.67 -38.94 -38.20
N ALA A 19 16.77 -39.50 -39.01
CA ALA A 19 15.48 -38.90 -39.32
C ALA A 19 14.49 -38.95 -38.13
N SER A 20 14.61 -39.95 -37.25
CA SER A 20 13.74 -40.17 -36.08
C SER A 20 14.04 -39.18 -34.95
N THR A 21 15.32 -38.96 -34.66
CA THR A 21 15.79 -37.95 -33.70
C THR A 21 15.45 -36.53 -34.16
N GLN A 22 15.46 -36.29 -35.48
CA GLN A 22 15.05 -35.01 -36.07
C GLN A 22 13.55 -34.75 -35.90
N LYS A 23 12.69 -35.76 -36.07
CA LYS A 23 11.23 -35.63 -35.86
C LYS A 23 10.90 -35.41 -34.40
N ILE A 24 11.54 -36.13 -33.48
CA ILE A 24 11.32 -35.98 -32.03
C ILE A 24 11.80 -34.60 -31.55
N SER A 25 12.93 -34.08 -32.06
CA SER A 25 13.40 -32.73 -31.73
C SER A 25 12.46 -31.65 -32.26
N LYS A 26 11.91 -31.83 -33.47
CA LYS A 26 10.87 -30.95 -34.02
C LYS A 26 9.58 -31.03 -33.21
N LEU A 27 9.10 -32.22 -32.84
CA LEU A 27 7.89 -32.42 -32.03
C LEU A 27 8.05 -31.83 -30.63
N LYS A 28 9.17 -32.06 -29.95
CA LYS A 28 9.51 -31.45 -28.66
C LYS A 28 9.60 -29.93 -28.77
N LYS A 29 10.13 -29.39 -29.87
CA LYS A 29 10.19 -27.94 -30.12
C LYS A 29 8.79 -27.36 -30.37
N ARG A 30 7.94 -28.03 -31.16
CA ARG A 30 6.54 -27.63 -31.36
C ARG A 30 5.77 -27.68 -30.05
N LEU A 31 5.93 -28.75 -29.27
CA LEU A 31 5.30 -28.92 -27.96
C LEU A 31 5.74 -27.86 -26.96
N LYS A 32 7.04 -27.51 -26.92
CA LYS A 32 7.55 -26.40 -26.10
C LYS A 32 7.00 -25.06 -26.55
N VAL A 33 6.97 -24.79 -27.87
CA VAL A 33 6.42 -23.54 -28.41
C VAL A 33 4.94 -23.41 -28.10
N THR A 34 4.14 -24.48 -28.28
CA THR A 34 2.71 -24.45 -27.95
C THR A 34 2.48 -24.31 -26.44
N MET A 35 3.30 -24.95 -25.62
CA MET A 35 3.25 -24.79 -24.15
C MET A 35 3.63 -23.37 -23.72
N CYS A 36 4.66 -22.77 -24.32
CA CYS A 36 5.05 -21.37 -24.05
C CYS A 36 3.96 -20.39 -24.48
N LEU A 37 3.34 -20.58 -25.65
CA LEU A 37 2.23 -19.75 -26.12
C LEU A 37 1.00 -19.89 -25.22
N ALA A 38 0.67 -21.11 -24.81
CA ALA A 38 -0.43 -21.36 -23.88
C ALA A 38 -0.16 -20.76 -22.49
N LEU A 39 1.05 -20.89 -21.95
CA LEU A 39 1.45 -20.28 -20.68
C LEU A 39 1.42 -18.75 -20.76
N PHE A 40 1.95 -18.16 -21.82
CA PHE A 40 1.90 -16.71 -22.01
C PHE A 40 0.46 -16.20 -22.10
N PHE A 41 -0.40 -16.91 -22.84
CA PHE A 41 -1.81 -16.57 -22.94
C PHE A 41 -2.53 -16.70 -21.59
N LEU A 42 -2.28 -17.77 -20.83
CA LEU A 42 -2.84 -17.95 -19.49
C LEU A 42 -2.36 -16.85 -18.53
N LEU A 43 -1.07 -16.50 -18.54
CA LEU A 43 -0.52 -15.41 -17.72
C LEU A 43 -1.14 -14.05 -18.09
N ALA A 44 -1.32 -13.77 -19.38
CA ALA A 44 -1.97 -12.55 -19.84
C ALA A 44 -3.43 -12.48 -19.39
N VAL A 45 -4.18 -13.58 -19.49
CA VAL A 45 -5.58 -13.66 -19.01
C VAL A 45 -5.66 -13.47 -17.50
N VAL A 46 -4.75 -14.08 -16.73
CA VAL A 46 -4.67 -13.90 -15.27
C VAL A 46 -4.33 -12.45 -14.92
N ALA A 47 -3.37 -11.82 -15.60
CA ALA A 47 -3.02 -10.41 -15.38
C ALA A 47 -4.19 -9.46 -15.68
N LEU A 48 -4.93 -9.73 -16.76
CA LEU A 48 -6.13 -8.95 -17.10
C LEU A 48 -7.25 -9.16 -16.09
N ALA A 49 -7.50 -10.40 -15.64
CA ALA A 49 -8.51 -10.70 -14.63
C ALA A 49 -8.17 -10.04 -13.27
N ILE A 50 -6.90 -10.05 -12.87
CA ILE A 50 -6.42 -9.34 -11.67
C ILE A 50 -6.61 -7.83 -11.85
N GLY A 51 -6.22 -7.26 -13.00
CA GLY A 51 -6.41 -5.85 -13.29
C GLY A 51 -7.87 -5.41 -13.25
N ILE A 52 -8.79 -6.24 -13.74
CA ILE A 52 -10.23 -5.98 -13.66
C ILE A 52 -10.75 -6.10 -12.22
N ALA A 53 -10.35 -7.14 -11.48
CA ALA A 53 -10.77 -7.32 -10.08
C ALA A 53 -10.24 -6.20 -9.15
N VAL A 54 -9.05 -5.68 -9.47
CA VAL A 54 -8.45 -4.50 -8.82
C VAL A 54 -9.34 -3.27 -9.00
N ILE A 55 -9.98 -3.05 -10.16
CA ILE A 55 -10.87 -1.89 -10.36
C ILE A 55 -12.09 -1.93 -9.44
N GLU A 56 -12.60 -3.12 -9.10
CA GLU A 56 -13.74 -3.28 -8.17
C GLU A 56 -13.34 -3.24 -6.68
N THR A 57 -12.06 -3.53 -6.38
CA THR A 57 -11.54 -3.59 -4.99
C THR A 57 -10.87 -2.29 -4.57
N PHE A 58 -10.43 -1.48 -5.52
CA PHE A 58 -9.97 -0.13 -5.27
C PHE A 58 -11.21 0.77 -5.20
N PRO A 59 -11.62 1.22 -4.00
CA PRO A 59 -12.63 2.25 -3.92
C PRO A 59 -12.14 3.44 -4.76
N SER A 60 -13.04 4.03 -5.54
CA SER A 60 -12.74 5.26 -6.27
C SER A 60 -12.07 6.28 -5.32
N PRO A 61 -11.23 7.21 -5.80
CA PRO A 61 -10.57 8.22 -4.96
C PRO A 61 -11.52 9.04 -4.08
N SER A 62 -12.82 8.98 -4.38
CA SER A 62 -13.92 9.53 -3.60
C SER A 62 -13.96 9.11 -2.13
N GLU A 63 -13.30 8.02 -1.72
CA GLU A 63 -13.24 7.60 -0.31
C GLU A 63 -11.96 8.03 0.45
N LEU A 64 -10.91 8.50 -0.24
CA LEU A 64 -9.83 9.23 0.46
C LEU A 64 -10.31 10.62 0.90
N GLU A 65 -11.37 11.11 0.26
CA GLU A 65 -12.12 12.31 0.61
C GLU A 65 -13.26 12.02 1.64
N ALA A 66 -13.23 10.89 2.35
CA ALA A 66 -14.13 10.65 3.49
C ALA A 66 -13.52 11.11 4.84
N SER A 67 -12.37 11.78 4.79
CA SER A 67 -11.88 12.70 5.84
C SER A 67 -12.08 14.18 5.45
N THR A 68 -12.66 14.42 4.28
CA THR A 68 -13.03 15.76 3.82
C THR A 68 -14.40 16.07 4.44
N PRO A 69 -14.53 17.14 5.24
CA PRO A 69 -15.86 17.57 5.67
C PRO A 69 -16.69 17.77 4.41
N SER A 70 -17.92 17.23 4.41
CA SER A 70 -18.93 17.33 3.37
C SER A 70 -18.82 18.62 2.55
N PRO A 71 -19.02 18.62 1.21
CA PRO A 71 -18.94 19.84 0.40
C PRO A 71 -19.75 20.95 1.08
N LEU A 72 -19.02 21.91 1.65
CA LEU A 72 -19.62 23.08 2.25
C LEU A 72 -20.47 23.73 1.16
N PRO A 73 -21.71 24.16 1.46
CA PRO A 73 -22.50 24.87 0.47
C PRO A 73 -21.69 26.10 0.02
N ILE A 74 -21.19 26.08 -1.22
CA ILE A 74 -20.59 27.24 -1.87
C ILE A 74 -21.75 28.15 -2.29
N GLY A 75 -22.34 28.77 -1.29
CA GLY A 75 -23.23 29.92 -1.33
C GLY A 75 -22.89 30.71 -0.08
N ASN A 76 -22.81 32.04 -0.18
CA ASN A 76 -22.27 32.97 0.82
C ASN A 76 -22.79 32.81 2.27
N GLU A 77 -22.46 31.75 3.01
CA GLU A 77 -22.66 31.63 4.45
C GLU A 77 -21.80 30.45 4.99
N LEU A 78 -20.48 30.59 5.00
CA LEU A 78 -19.69 29.93 6.06
C LEU A 78 -20.13 30.61 7.37
N LYS A 79 -21.16 30.07 8.03
CA LYS A 79 -21.70 30.65 9.26
C LYS A 79 -20.69 30.44 10.38
N MET A 80 -19.78 31.40 10.56
CA MET A 80 -18.90 31.45 11.73
C MET A 80 -19.76 31.47 12.99
N CYS A 81 -19.42 30.61 13.94
CA CYS A 81 -20.11 30.60 15.22
C CYS A 81 -19.69 31.83 16.03
N THR A 82 -20.63 32.76 16.21
CA THR A 82 -20.43 33.98 17.00
C THR A 82 -21.09 33.91 18.38
N THR A 83 -21.53 32.71 18.80
CA THR A 83 -22.06 32.53 20.16
C THR A 83 -20.97 32.82 21.18
N PRO A 84 -21.32 33.29 22.39
CA PRO A 84 -20.33 33.53 23.44
C PRO A 84 -19.45 32.32 23.76
N GLY A 85 -20.02 31.11 23.69
CA GLY A 85 -19.27 29.86 23.88
C GLY A 85 -18.20 29.65 22.81
N CYS A 86 -18.52 29.90 21.54
CA CYS A 86 -17.56 29.80 20.45
C CYS A 86 -16.46 30.86 20.53
N ALA A 87 -16.82 32.12 20.82
CA ALA A 87 -15.82 33.19 20.99
C ALA A 87 -14.87 32.89 22.16
N LYS A 88 -15.39 32.39 23.28
CA LYS A 88 -14.57 31.96 24.43
C LYS A 88 -13.67 30.78 24.08
N ALA A 89 -14.21 29.76 23.41
CA ALA A 89 -13.41 28.60 22.99
C ALA A 89 -12.31 28.99 22.00
N ALA A 90 -12.61 29.84 21.02
CA ALA A 90 -11.62 30.36 20.07
C ALA A 90 -10.55 31.20 20.77
N GLY A 91 -10.94 32.06 21.71
CA GLY A 91 -9.98 32.84 22.52
C GLY A 91 -9.05 31.94 23.35
N ASN A 92 -9.60 30.91 24.01
CA ASN A 92 -8.80 29.96 24.77
C ASN A 92 -7.80 29.18 23.89
N LEU A 93 -8.21 28.81 22.67
CA LEU A 93 -7.34 28.14 21.71
C LEU A 93 -6.19 29.06 21.29
N LEU A 94 -6.50 30.29 20.86
CA LEU A 94 -5.50 31.26 20.42
C LEU A 94 -4.52 31.63 21.54
N GLU A 95 -4.95 31.62 22.80
CA GLU A 95 -4.08 31.91 23.93
C GLU A 95 -3.03 30.81 24.19
N ALA A 96 -3.37 29.55 23.88
CA ALA A 96 -2.49 28.40 24.06
C ALA A 96 -1.49 28.23 22.91
N MET A 97 -1.88 28.63 21.71
CA MET A 97 -1.06 28.51 20.49
C MET A 97 0.16 29.43 20.51
N ASP A 98 1.28 28.94 19.97
CA ASP A 98 2.52 29.67 19.70
C ASP A 98 2.75 29.72 18.18
N ASP A 99 2.33 30.83 17.57
CA ASP A 99 2.43 31.07 16.12
C ASP A 99 3.85 31.33 15.61
N THR A 100 4.84 31.33 16.51
CA THR A 100 6.26 31.45 16.14
C THR A 100 6.89 30.11 15.75
N VAL A 101 6.21 29.00 16.02
CA VAL A 101 6.65 27.64 15.69
C VAL A 101 5.97 27.17 14.41
N ASP A 102 6.72 26.57 13.49
CA ASP A 102 6.13 25.97 12.29
C ASP A 102 5.33 24.71 12.69
N PRO A 103 4.02 24.64 12.42
CA PRO A 103 3.21 23.46 12.72
C PRO A 103 3.66 22.19 12.00
N CYS A 104 4.39 22.31 10.88
CA CYS A 104 4.94 21.17 10.16
C CYS A 104 6.16 20.57 10.86
N GLU A 105 6.88 21.38 11.64
CA GLU A 105 8.10 20.97 12.35
C GLU A 105 7.78 20.49 13.77
N ASP A 106 6.95 21.22 14.52
CA ASP A 106 6.51 20.84 15.86
C ASP A 106 5.08 21.33 16.14
N PHE A 107 4.11 20.50 15.77
CA PHE A 107 2.70 20.80 15.98
C PHE A 107 2.33 20.94 17.46
N TYR A 108 3.02 20.24 18.36
CA TYR A 108 2.74 20.30 19.79
C TYR A 108 3.14 21.67 20.36
N MET A 109 4.34 22.15 20.02
CA MET A 109 4.77 23.48 20.42
C MET A 109 3.97 24.59 19.72
N PHE A 110 3.57 24.40 18.46
CA PHE A 110 2.67 25.33 17.79
C PHE A 110 1.28 25.43 18.46
N SER A 111 0.68 24.31 18.83
CA SER A 111 -0.66 24.29 19.42
C SER A 111 -0.69 24.68 20.90
N CYS A 112 0.39 24.44 21.64
CA CYS A 112 0.40 24.46 23.11
C CYS A 112 1.57 25.23 23.73
N GLY A 113 2.50 25.72 22.91
CA GLY A 113 3.75 26.32 23.38
C GLY A 113 3.53 27.49 24.33
N ASN A 114 2.51 28.31 24.11
CA ASN A 114 2.20 29.43 24.99
C ASN A 114 1.53 28.99 26.29
N TRP A 115 0.73 27.91 26.27
CA TRP A 115 0.20 27.33 27.50
C TRP A 115 1.31 26.81 28.41
N LEU A 116 2.28 26.08 27.84
CA LEU A 116 3.43 25.54 28.57
C LEU A 116 4.29 26.64 29.21
N LYS A 117 4.48 27.76 28.52
CA LYS A 117 5.22 28.93 29.06
C LYS A 117 4.52 29.57 30.25
N LYS A 118 3.19 29.55 30.29
CA LYS A 118 2.38 30.22 31.32
C LYS A 118 2.04 29.33 32.51
N ASN A 119 2.08 28.01 32.34
CA ASN A 119 1.54 27.05 33.31
C ASN A 119 2.62 26.06 33.76
N ILE A 120 3.08 26.23 35.01
CA ILE A 120 4.03 25.33 35.66
C ILE A 120 3.26 24.34 36.51
N ILE A 121 3.70 23.07 36.51
CA ILE A 121 3.10 22.01 37.32
C ILE A 121 3.26 22.37 38.82
N PRO A 122 2.18 22.50 39.57
CA PRO A 122 2.23 22.71 41.02
C PRO A 122 2.90 21.54 41.76
N GLU A 123 3.56 21.79 42.89
CA GLU A 123 4.33 20.75 43.62
C GLU A 123 3.49 19.55 44.09
N ASP A 124 2.18 19.73 44.26
CA ASP A 124 1.24 18.69 44.70
C ASP A 124 0.78 17.77 43.56
N LYS A 125 1.23 18.02 42.32
CA LYS A 125 0.79 17.29 41.13
C LYS A 125 1.95 16.76 40.32
N SER A 126 1.80 15.55 39.79
CA SER A 126 2.75 14.98 38.84
C SER A 126 2.48 15.40 37.40
N GLN A 127 1.27 15.90 37.11
CA GLN A 127 0.83 16.29 35.78
C GLN A 127 -0.09 17.50 35.87
N TYR A 128 0.04 18.40 34.90
CA TYR A 128 -0.87 19.52 34.70
C TYR A 128 -1.30 19.52 33.24
N SER A 129 -2.61 19.48 33.02
CA SER A 129 -3.21 19.47 31.68
C SER A 129 -4.40 20.42 31.68
N PRO A 130 -4.60 21.20 30.61
CA PRO A 130 -5.75 22.08 30.51
C PRO A 130 -7.03 21.26 30.29
N VAL A 131 -7.84 21.10 31.34
CA VAL A 131 -9.08 20.28 31.34
C VAL A 131 -10.22 20.86 30.48
N LEU A 132 -9.97 21.91 29.67
CA LEU A 132 -10.94 22.44 28.70
C LEU A 132 -10.30 22.90 27.37
N SER A 133 -9.01 22.64 27.18
CA SER A 133 -8.29 22.98 25.95
C SER A 133 -7.58 21.72 25.53
N THR A 134 -8.13 20.96 24.59
CA THR A 134 -7.34 19.92 23.93
C THR A 134 -6.13 20.58 23.31
N CYS A 135 -5.02 20.31 23.96
CA CYS A 135 -3.66 20.21 23.49
C CYS A 135 -3.37 18.71 23.64
#